data_AF-R4YPU3-F1
#
_entry.id   AF-R4YPU3-F1
#
_cell.length_a   1.000
_cell.length_b   1.000
_cell.length_c   1.000
_cell.angle_alpha   90.00
_cell.angle_beta   90.00
_cell.angle_gamma   90.00
#
_symmetry.space_group_name_H-M   'P 1'
#
loop_
_entity.id
_entity.type
_entity.pdbx_description
1 polymer ?
#
loop_
_entity_poly.entity_id
_entity_poly.type
_entity_poly.pdbx_seq_one_letter_code
_entity_poly.pdbx_strand_id
1 'polypeptide(L)'
;MKSSTPSMKLGLASAIAVAALGMTGCGGDDSSSSSKSTSNLIDPCLNADCTNSGFILPSNAIYVSADAADGTDLKNALITALTDIPDNSVIVLPKGSFIVSSSITVTDATGITITGHGMTETKLDFSSAPDDDGFKFAGGTDITIRDLGVYEAPKNAIKADGVNGIHITYTSAVWETDLEEGGGNNGAYGLYPVSSQNVLMENNYSKGSADAGIYVGQSNNIVVRNNIAEHNVAGIEIENSNKADVYNNVAFDNSAGILSFDLPNLPQGYGGGVRIFNNNTFDNNTTNVGAGAVSLAPSGTGILIFATSDVEIYNNTIADNDTAGIEIASYFLADDDVANYGTNYGATMANGWSPLIKNINIHDNTFKDNSLASPPKTGLLEDIIAGYQSAFNSTGSAQTAPAIIYGGIGELLSNAGQLTGFDALVGAEAKADGVDYDAYAAGDLICSHSNINNNNKNTLNSNDLNVGLVYGTDATDTNNWNAAGTAPEATLRIDLIENNTLLDCTLERLPPAVVTIKGTKYGCTADDLNLAACSL
;
A
#
# COMPACT_ATOMS: atom_id res chain seq x y z
N MET A 1 36.32 -30.34 -26.39
CA MET A 1 36.00 -31.23 -25.26
C MET A 1 35.03 -30.49 -24.37
N LYS A 2 33.77 -30.94 -24.35
CA LYS A 2 32.71 -30.42 -23.48
C LYS A 2 32.99 -30.90 -22.06
N SER A 3 33.01 -29.98 -21.10
CA SER A 3 33.01 -30.29 -19.66
C SER A 3 31.63 -29.92 -19.13
N SER A 4 30.89 -30.95 -18.78
CA SER A 4 29.57 -30.93 -18.16
C SER A 4 29.68 -30.61 -16.66
N THR A 5 28.89 -29.64 -16.20
CA THR A 5 28.58 -29.41 -14.78
C THR A 5 27.07 -29.66 -14.59
N PRO A 6 26.65 -30.33 -13.50
CA PRO A 6 25.36 -31.00 -13.41
C PRO A 6 24.22 -30.04 -13.04
N SER A 7 23.02 -30.33 -13.54
CA SER A 7 21.79 -29.65 -13.18
C SER A 7 21.37 -29.99 -11.75
N MET A 8 21.21 -28.97 -10.92
CA MET A 8 20.55 -29.08 -9.64
C MET A 8 19.10 -28.61 -9.85
N LYS A 9 18.17 -29.57 -9.82
CA LYS A 9 16.73 -29.30 -9.82
C LYS A 9 16.39 -28.59 -8.51
N LEU A 10 16.03 -27.30 -8.57
CA LEU A 10 15.40 -26.60 -7.48
C LEU A 10 13.91 -26.97 -7.51
N GLY A 11 13.48 -27.80 -6.57
CA GLY A 11 12.07 -28.07 -6.35
C GLY A 11 11.47 -26.87 -5.63
N LEU A 12 10.68 -26.07 -6.35
CA LEU A 12 9.80 -25.06 -5.77
C LEU A 12 8.71 -25.81 -4.99
N ALA A 13 8.82 -25.85 -3.68
CA ALA A 13 7.73 -26.27 -2.80
C ALA A 13 7.07 -24.98 -2.29
N SER A 14 5.91 -24.64 -2.87
CA SER A 14 5.00 -23.62 -2.38
C SER A 14 4.68 -23.89 -0.91
N ALA A 15 5.05 -22.96 -0.03
CA ALA A 15 4.65 -22.96 1.37
C ALA A 15 3.77 -21.73 1.61
N ILE A 16 2.51 -21.81 1.19
CA ILE A 16 1.45 -20.97 1.75
C ILE A 16 1.17 -21.56 3.14
N ALA A 17 1.90 -21.08 4.14
CA ALA A 17 1.58 -21.31 5.54
C ALA A 17 0.90 -20.05 6.06
N VAL A 18 -0.42 -20.01 5.97
CA VAL A 18 -1.23 -19.04 6.72
C VAL A 18 -0.93 -19.26 8.20
N ALA A 19 -0.21 -18.33 8.80
CA ALA A 19 0.06 -18.30 10.23
C ALA A 19 -1.28 -18.15 10.98
N ALA A 20 -1.86 -19.27 11.42
CA ALA A 20 -2.83 -19.27 12.49
C ALA A 20 -2.12 -18.75 13.75
N LEU A 21 -2.49 -17.54 14.18
CA LEU A 21 -2.10 -16.96 15.47
C LEU A 21 -2.47 -17.93 16.60
N GLY A 22 -1.47 -18.61 17.14
CA GLY A 22 -1.61 -19.48 18.30
C GLY A 22 -1.76 -18.66 19.57
N MET A 23 -2.93 -18.73 20.21
CA MET A 23 -3.05 -18.37 21.61
C MET A 23 -2.35 -19.43 22.47
N THR A 24 -1.23 -19.05 23.09
CA THR A 24 -0.58 -19.83 24.14
C THR A 24 -1.43 -19.84 25.41
N GLY A 25 -2.22 -20.90 25.59
CA GLY A 25 -2.84 -21.25 26.86
C GLY A 25 -1.95 -22.21 27.64
N CYS A 26 -1.33 -21.73 28.71
CA CYS A 26 -0.53 -22.52 29.65
C CYS A 26 -1.41 -23.54 30.37
N GLY A 27 -0.97 -24.80 30.40
CA GLY A 27 -1.69 -25.93 31.01
C GLY A 27 -1.69 -25.90 32.53
N GLY A 28 -2.84 -26.25 33.10
CA GLY A 28 -3.02 -26.61 34.49
C GLY A 28 -4.25 -27.52 34.61
N ASP A 29 -4.01 -28.79 34.94
CA ASP A 29 -5.04 -29.78 35.23
C ASP A 29 -5.84 -29.36 36.47
N ASP A 30 -7.16 -29.25 36.35
CA ASP A 30 -8.08 -29.59 37.43
C ASP A 30 -9.50 -29.84 36.89
N SER A 31 -10.05 -30.98 37.29
CA SER A 31 -11.36 -31.49 36.92
C SER A 31 -12.49 -30.62 37.49
N SER A 32 -13.28 -29.98 36.62
CA SER A 32 -14.66 -29.64 36.94
C SER A 32 -15.50 -29.52 35.66
N SER A 33 -16.58 -30.29 35.63
CA SER A 33 -17.60 -30.26 34.59
C SER A 33 -18.33 -28.92 34.60
N SER A 34 -17.98 -28.03 33.68
CA SER A 34 -18.80 -26.89 33.31
C SER A 34 -19.25 -27.07 31.86
N SER A 35 -20.56 -27.06 31.67
CA SER A 35 -21.23 -27.07 30.38
C SER A 35 -20.79 -25.86 29.56
N LYS A 36 -19.79 -26.04 28.70
CA LYS A 36 -19.48 -25.08 27.65
C LYS A 36 -20.65 -25.09 26.67
N SER A 37 -21.40 -23.99 26.65
CA SER A 37 -22.25 -23.60 25.54
C SER A 37 -21.38 -23.50 24.30
N THR A 38 -21.26 -24.59 23.55
CA THR A 38 -20.82 -24.55 22.16
C THR A 38 -21.85 -23.72 21.41
N SER A 39 -21.50 -22.48 21.08
CA SER A 39 -22.17 -21.80 19.97
C SER A 39 -21.96 -22.72 18.77
N ASN A 40 -23.00 -23.47 18.41
CA ASN A 40 -23.09 -24.11 17.12
C ASN A 40 -23.04 -22.99 16.08
N LEU A 41 -21.84 -22.62 15.64
CA LEU A 41 -21.66 -21.99 14.34
C LEU A 41 -22.08 -23.08 13.36
N ILE A 42 -23.37 -23.09 13.03
CA ILE A 42 -23.90 -23.91 11.95
C ILE A 42 -23.17 -23.39 10.72
N ASP A 43 -22.23 -24.18 10.20
CA ASP A 43 -21.61 -23.89 8.92
C ASP A 43 -22.74 -23.76 7.89
N PRO A 44 -23.00 -22.55 7.37
CA PRO A 44 -24.13 -22.33 6.47
C PRO A 44 -23.99 -23.14 5.18
N CYS A 45 -22.77 -23.56 4.84
CA CYS A 45 -22.45 -24.36 3.67
C CYS A 45 -22.72 -25.86 3.85
N LEU A 46 -23.09 -26.32 5.05
CA LEU A 46 -23.55 -27.70 5.25
C LEU A 46 -24.83 -28.03 4.47
N ASN A 47 -25.66 -27.03 4.17
CA ASN A 47 -26.96 -27.22 3.53
C ASN A 47 -27.19 -26.28 2.33
N ALA A 48 -26.14 -25.62 1.82
CA ALA A 48 -26.24 -24.69 0.70
C ALA A 48 -25.01 -24.80 -0.21
N ASP A 49 -25.16 -24.45 -1.49
CA ASP A 49 -24.03 -24.34 -2.41
C ASP A 49 -23.23 -23.08 -2.06
N CYS A 50 -21.91 -23.23 -1.93
CA CYS A 50 -21.03 -22.20 -1.39
C CYS A 50 -19.68 -22.13 -2.13
N THR A 51 -19.06 -20.96 -2.04
CA THR A 51 -17.65 -20.75 -2.39
C THR A 51 -16.72 -21.19 -1.26
N ASN A 52 -15.41 -21.28 -1.55
CA ASN A 52 -14.39 -21.62 -0.55
C ASN A 52 -14.31 -20.62 0.62
N SER A 53 -14.68 -19.35 0.40
CA SER A 53 -14.75 -18.36 1.47
C SER A 53 -16.05 -18.43 2.30
N GLY A 54 -16.95 -19.36 1.98
CA GLY A 54 -18.24 -19.53 2.66
C GLY A 54 -19.36 -18.62 2.15
N PHE A 55 -19.20 -18.01 0.97
CA PHE A 55 -20.29 -17.23 0.36
C PHE A 55 -21.36 -18.17 -0.19
N ILE A 56 -22.60 -17.99 0.28
CA ILE A 56 -23.74 -18.79 -0.14
C ILE A 56 -24.21 -18.32 -1.52
N LEU A 57 -24.24 -19.23 -2.48
CA LEU A 57 -24.75 -18.97 -3.82
C LEU A 57 -26.29 -18.95 -3.79
N PRO A 58 -26.95 -17.83 -4.15
CA PRO A 58 -28.40 -17.77 -4.09
C PRO A 58 -29.03 -18.59 -5.21
N SER A 59 -30.23 -19.12 -4.97
CA SER A 59 -30.94 -19.98 -5.93
C SER A 59 -31.32 -19.28 -7.24
N ASN A 60 -31.38 -17.95 -7.26
CA ASN A 60 -31.65 -17.12 -8.43
C ASN A 60 -30.37 -16.57 -9.08
N ALA A 61 -29.19 -17.10 -8.76
CA ALA A 61 -27.94 -16.71 -9.40
C ALA A 61 -27.92 -17.01 -10.91
N ILE A 62 -27.22 -16.18 -11.66
CA ILE A 62 -26.97 -16.33 -13.09
C ILE A 62 -25.64 -17.07 -13.24
N TYR A 63 -25.70 -18.34 -13.65
CA TYR A 63 -24.51 -19.16 -13.86
C TYR A 63 -23.96 -18.98 -15.27
N VAL A 64 -22.70 -18.58 -15.38
CA VAL A 64 -21.98 -18.43 -16.65
C VAL A 64 -21.36 -19.76 -17.02
N SER A 65 -21.89 -20.42 -18.05
CA SER A 65 -21.32 -21.67 -18.58
C SER A 65 -20.95 -22.70 -17.50
N ALA A 66 -21.89 -23.04 -16.62
CA ALA A 66 -21.64 -23.85 -15.42
C ALA A 66 -20.86 -25.16 -15.65
N ASP A 67 -21.04 -25.78 -16.82
CA ASP A 67 -20.40 -27.04 -17.21
C ASP A 67 -19.20 -26.85 -18.16
N ALA A 68 -18.63 -25.63 -18.23
CA ALA A 68 -17.46 -25.36 -19.07
C ALA A 68 -16.26 -26.21 -18.64
N ALA A 69 -15.59 -26.81 -19.61
CA ALA A 69 -14.33 -27.52 -19.36
C ALA A 69 -13.17 -26.53 -19.20
N ASP A 70 -12.11 -26.95 -18.51
CA ASP A 70 -10.86 -26.18 -18.42
C ASP A 70 -10.34 -25.80 -19.82
N GLY A 71 -9.80 -24.59 -19.93
CA GLY A 71 -9.33 -23.97 -21.17
C GLY A 71 -10.45 -23.43 -22.06
N THR A 72 -11.72 -23.52 -21.66
CA THR A 72 -12.82 -22.86 -22.38
C THR A 72 -12.64 -21.35 -22.32
N ASP A 73 -12.81 -20.68 -23.47
CA ASP A 73 -12.87 -19.22 -23.54
C ASP A 73 -14.27 -18.72 -23.11
N LEU A 74 -14.32 -18.04 -21.95
CA LEU A 74 -15.56 -17.55 -21.35
C LEU A 74 -16.01 -16.19 -21.88
N LYS A 75 -15.23 -15.53 -22.73
CA LYS A 75 -15.50 -14.17 -23.25
C LYS A 75 -16.95 -13.91 -23.62
N ASN A 76 -17.50 -14.68 -24.56
CA ASN A 76 -18.85 -14.44 -25.07
C ASN A 76 -19.92 -14.69 -24.00
N ALA A 77 -19.69 -15.68 -23.13
CA ALA A 77 -20.62 -16.03 -22.07
C ALA A 77 -20.64 -14.95 -20.97
N LEU A 78 -19.46 -14.44 -20.58
CA LEU A 78 -19.30 -13.33 -19.65
C LEU A 78 -19.96 -12.06 -20.16
N ILE A 79 -19.63 -11.64 -21.39
CA ILE A 79 -20.24 -10.44 -22.00
C ILE A 79 -21.76 -10.58 -22.06
N THR A 80 -22.27 -11.74 -22.46
CA THR A 80 -23.72 -11.97 -22.52
C THR A 80 -24.36 -11.90 -21.13
N ALA A 81 -23.75 -12.49 -20.11
CA ALA A 81 -24.29 -12.50 -18.75
C ALA A 81 -24.27 -11.12 -18.07
N LEU A 82 -23.32 -10.26 -18.47
CA LEU A 82 -23.13 -8.91 -17.90
C LEU A 82 -23.82 -7.82 -18.72
N THR A 83 -24.32 -8.13 -19.92
CA THR A 83 -25.13 -7.20 -20.73
C THR A 83 -26.54 -7.11 -20.17
N ASP A 84 -27.04 -5.89 -19.98
CA ASP A 84 -28.39 -5.61 -19.45
C ASP A 84 -28.70 -6.35 -18.14
N ILE A 85 -27.69 -6.50 -17.29
CA ILE A 85 -27.82 -7.25 -16.05
C ILE A 85 -28.78 -6.57 -15.07
N PRO A 86 -29.76 -7.29 -14.48
CA PRO A 86 -30.65 -6.71 -13.48
C PRO A 86 -29.91 -6.29 -12.22
N ASP A 87 -30.39 -5.24 -11.57
CA ASP A 87 -29.88 -4.81 -10.26
C ASP A 87 -29.88 -5.96 -9.25
N ASN A 88 -28.87 -5.97 -8.37
CA ASN A 88 -28.69 -6.95 -7.30
C ASN A 88 -28.52 -8.41 -7.77
N SER A 89 -28.17 -8.62 -9.05
CA SER A 89 -27.89 -9.95 -9.57
C SER A 89 -26.60 -10.53 -9.01
N VAL A 90 -26.58 -11.86 -8.80
CA VAL A 90 -25.37 -12.62 -8.51
C VAL A 90 -24.99 -13.43 -9.74
N ILE A 91 -23.79 -13.20 -10.26
CA ILE A 91 -23.22 -13.88 -11.42
C ILE A 91 -22.19 -14.88 -10.91
N VAL A 92 -22.36 -16.16 -11.24
CA VAL A 92 -21.49 -17.25 -10.79
C VAL A 92 -20.68 -17.79 -11.95
N LEU A 93 -19.36 -17.71 -11.83
CA LEU A 93 -18.40 -18.25 -12.78
C LEU A 93 -18.08 -19.71 -12.41
N PRO A 94 -17.77 -20.58 -13.39
CA PRO A 94 -17.60 -22.00 -13.14
C PRO A 94 -16.31 -22.29 -12.36
N LYS A 95 -16.23 -23.48 -11.75
CA LYS A 95 -14.98 -24.03 -11.20
C LYS A 95 -14.09 -24.50 -12.34
N GLY A 96 -12.81 -24.15 -12.30
CA GLY A 96 -11.82 -24.53 -13.31
C GLY A 96 -10.87 -23.40 -13.67
N SER A 97 -10.08 -23.63 -14.72
CA SER A 97 -9.19 -22.64 -15.33
C SER A 97 -9.68 -22.27 -16.72
N PHE A 98 -9.93 -20.99 -16.97
CA PHE A 98 -10.61 -20.52 -18.17
C PHE A 98 -9.84 -19.42 -18.87
N ILE A 99 -9.96 -19.37 -20.19
CA ILE A 99 -9.43 -18.27 -20.99
C ILE A 99 -10.48 -17.16 -21.02
N VAL A 100 -10.05 -15.91 -21.03
CA VAL A 100 -10.89 -14.75 -21.32
C VAL A 100 -10.19 -13.88 -22.38
N SER A 101 -10.55 -14.06 -23.65
CA SER A 101 -9.86 -13.41 -24.78
C SER A 101 -10.32 -11.95 -25.06
N SER A 102 -10.70 -11.22 -24.00
CA SER A 102 -11.05 -9.79 -24.06
C SER A 102 -11.10 -9.16 -22.66
N SER A 103 -11.02 -7.82 -22.61
CA SER A 103 -11.51 -7.08 -21.45
C SER A 103 -13.00 -7.34 -21.20
N ILE A 104 -13.39 -7.44 -19.93
CA ILE A 104 -14.77 -7.57 -19.47
C ILE A 104 -15.18 -6.26 -18.79
N THR A 105 -15.92 -5.44 -19.53
CA THR A 105 -16.42 -4.15 -19.03
C THR A 105 -17.86 -4.27 -18.51
N VAL A 106 -18.09 -3.70 -17.32
CA VAL A 106 -19.40 -3.53 -16.70
C VAL A 106 -19.61 -2.04 -16.46
N THR A 107 -20.69 -1.48 -16.98
CA THR A 107 -20.97 -0.03 -16.91
C THR A 107 -22.20 0.23 -16.05
N ASP A 108 -22.09 1.15 -15.10
CA ASP A 108 -23.20 1.68 -14.30
C ASP A 108 -24.10 0.63 -13.62
N ALA A 109 -23.53 -0.53 -13.26
CA ALA A 109 -24.28 -1.60 -12.59
C ALA A 109 -24.60 -1.26 -11.13
N THR A 110 -25.72 -1.77 -10.62
CA THR A 110 -26.17 -1.54 -9.24
C THR A 110 -26.32 -2.85 -8.47
N GLY A 111 -25.63 -2.95 -7.33
CA GLY A 111 -25.83 -4.02 -6.35
C GLY A 111 -25.31 -5.40 -6.77
N ILE A 112 -24.66 -5.52 -7.92
CA ILE A 112 -24.28 -6.83 -8.48
C ILE A 112 -23.16 -7.50 -7.68
N THR A 113 -23.09 -8.83 -7.79
CA THR A 113 -21.97 -9.62 -7.26
C THR A 113 -21.48 -10.59 -8.31
N ILE A 114 -20.23 -10.44 -8.75
CA ILE A 114 -19.54 -11.41 -9.60
C ILE A 114 -18.73 -12.33 -8.69
N THR A 115 -19.00 -13.62 -8.73
CA THR A 115 -18.34 -14.60 -7.87
C THR A 115 -17.83 -15.80 -8.66
N GLY A 116 -16.65 -16.30 -8.34
CA GLY A 116 -16.25 -17.66 -8.66
C GLY A 116 -16.53 -18.58 -7.47
N HIS A 117 -15.68 -19.61 -7.30
CA HIS A 117 -15.75 -20.54 -6.17
C HIS A 117 -14.53 -20.51 -5.24
N GLY A 118 -13.55 -19.67 -5.51
CA GLY A 118 -12.33 -19.47 -4.73
C GLY A 118 -11.20 -18.96 -5.62
N MET A 119 -10.22 -18.26 -5.04
CA MET A 119 -9.09 -17.65 -5.77
C MET A 119 -8.32 -18.64 -6.65
N THR A 120 -8.24 -19.91 -6.22
CA THR A 120 -7.59 -21.01 -6.93
C THR A 120 -8.57 -21.98 -7.60
N GLU A 121 -9.88 -21.83 -7.34
CA GLU A 121 -10.92 -22.73 -7.86
C GLU A 121 -11.58 -22.18 -9.12
N THR A 122 -11.56 -20.86 -9.30
CA THR A 122 -12.00 -20.18 -10.53
C THR A 122 -10.86 -19.28 -10.99
N LYS A 123 -10.04 -19.76 -11.93
CA LYS A 123 -8.93 -18.99 -12.54
C LYS A 123 -9.34 -18.47 -13.91
N LEU A 124 -9.15 -17.17 -14.15
CA LEU A 124 -9.43 -16.49 -15.41
C LEU A 124 -8.11 -15.97 -15.98
N ASP A 125 -7.69 -16.54 -17.10
CA ASP A 125 -6.45 -16.21 -17.80
C ASP A 125 -6.74 -15.24 -18.96
N PHE A 126 -6.20 -14.03 -18.85
CA PHE A 126 -6.34 -12.93 -19.80
C PHE A 126 -5.13 -12.78 -20.74
N SER A 127 -4.17 -13.72 -20.74
CA SER A 127 -2.95 -13.64 -21.57
C SER A 127 -3.21 -13.52 -23.08
N SER A 128 -4.42 -13.91 -23.54
CA SER A 128 -4.86 -13.79 -24.93
C SER A 128 -5.75 -12.56 -25.22
N ALA A 129 -6.04 -11.74 -24.20
CA ALA A 129 -6.79 -10.50 -24.33
C ALA A 129 -5.95 -9.42 -25.04
N PRO A 130 -6.58 -8.41 -25.67
CA PRO A 130 -5.87 -7.23 -26.14
C PRO A 130 -5.28 -6.44 -24.96
N ASP A 131 -4.37 -5.50 -25.26
CA ASP A 131 -3.75 -4.58 -24.29
C ASP A 131 -4.79 -3.66 -23.61
N ASP A 132 -5.46 -4.19 -22.58
CA ASP A 132 -6.55 -3.57 -21.83
C ASP A 132 -6.71 -4.24 -20.45
N ASP A 133 -7.62 -3.70 -19.63
CA ASP A 133 -7.95 -4.21 -18.30
C ASP A 133 -8.65 -5.58 -18.37
N GLY A 134 -8.42 -6.49 -17.41
CA GLY A 134 -9.11 -7.76 -17.30
C GLY A 134 -10.59 -7.58 -17.00
N PHE A 135 -10.93 -7.19 -15.76
CA PHE A 135 -12.24 -6.62 -15.43
C PHE A 135 -12.16 -5.10 -15.34
N LYS A 136 -13.17 -4.43 -15.89
CA LYS A 136 -13.34 -2.99 -15.80
C LYS A 136 -14.76 -2.65 -15.36
N PHE A 137 -14.89 -2.12 -14.16
CA PHE A 137 -16.12 -1.48 -13.69
C PHE A 137 -16.02 0.02 -13.97
N ALA A 138 -16.91 0.54 -14.82
CA ALA A 138 -16.99 1.96 -15.16
C ALA A 138 -18.27 2.54 -14.55
N GLY A 139 -18.12 3.26 -13.45
CA GLY A 139 -19.24 3.73 -12.64
C GLY A 139 -19.99 2.60 -11.94
N GLY A 140 -21.16 2.92 -11.42
CA GLY A 140 -22.03 1.98 -10.70
C GLY A 140 -21.94 2.08 -9.18
N THR A 141 -22.80 1.32 -8.51
CA THR A 141 -22.98 1.38 -7.05
C THR A 141 -23.06 -0.02 -6.46
N ASP A 142 -22.46 -0.23 -5.30
CA ASP A 142 -22.58 -1.48 -4.53
C ASP A 142 -22.17 -2.75 -5.31
N ILE A 143 -21.01 -2.70 -5.94
CA ILE A 143 -20.46 -3.77 -6.76
C ILE A 143 -19.55 -4.66 -5.90
N THR A 144 -19.73 -5.98 -5.99
CA THR A 144 -18.83 -6.95 -5.35
C THR A 144 -18.19 -7.86 -6.41
N ILE A 145 -16.89 -8.07 -6.32
CA ILE A 145 -16.18 -9.13 -7.05
C ILE A 145 -15.45 -10.02 -6.03
N ARG A 146 -15.67 -11.34 -6.13
CA ARG A 146 -15.17 -12.27 -5.12
C ARG A 146 -14.87 -13.68 -5.60
N ASP A 147 -14.11 -14.42 -4.80
CA ASP A 147 -13.90 -15.87 -4.93
C ASP A 147 -13.38 -16.28 -6.31
N LEU A 148 -12.45 -15.54 -6.89
CA LEU A 148 -11.87 -15.85 -8.21
C LEU A 148 -10.44 -15.31 -8.32
N GLY A 149 -9.70 -15.79 -9.31
CA GLY A 149 -8.40 -15.24 -9.64
C GLY A 149 -8.33 -14.75 -11.08
N VAL A 150 -7.74 -13.57 -11.29
CA VAL A 150 -7.43 -12.96 -12.58
C VAL A 150 -5.93 -13.08 -12.82
N TYR A 151 -5.56 -13.68 -13.95
CA TYR A 151 -4.19 -14.01 -14.31
C TYR A 151 -3.81 -13.35 -15.63
N GLU A 152 -2.56 -12.90 -15.72
CA GLU A 152 -1.93 -12.44 -16.96
C GLU A 152 -2.74 -11.38 -17.72
N ALA A 153 -3.40 -10.48 -16.99
CA ALA A 153 -4.09 -9.35 -17.60
C ALA A 153 -3.04 -8.42 -18.26
N PRO A 154 -3.17 -8.08 -19.56
CA PRO A 154 -2.15 -7.30 -20.25
C PRO A 154 -1.86 -5.94 -19.62
N LYS A 155 -2.88 -5.30 -19.02
CA LYS A 155 -2.75 -4.00 -18.38
C LYS A 155 -3.03 -4.04 -16.89
N ASN A 156 -4.30 -4.12 -16.47
CA ASN A 156 -4.70 -4.18 -15.06
C ASN A 156 -5.59 -5.39 -14.83
N ALA A 157 -5.50 -6.05 -13.68
CA ALA A 157 -6.32 -7.25 -13.45
C ALA A 157 -7.79 -6.88 -13.20
N ILE A 158 -8.06 -6.02 -12.21
CA ILE A 158 -9.42 -5.57 -11.87
C ILE A 158 -9.42 -4.06 -11.62
N LYS A 159 -9.94 -3.29 -12.57
CA LYS A 159 -10.12 -1.85 -12.46
C LYS A 159 -11.55 -1.50 -12.05
N ALA A 160 -11.71 -0.64 -11.05
CA ALA A 160 -12.98 -0.03 -10.68
C ALA A 160 -12.84 1.50 -10.73
N ASP A 161 -13.42 2.13 -11.74
CA ASP A 161 -13.27 3.55 -12.04
C ASP A 161 -14.58 4.28 -11.81
N GLY A 162 -14.63 5.20 -10.86
CA GLY A 162 -15.85 5.98 -10.57
C GLY A 162 -16.93 5.20 -9.82
N VAL A 163 -16.60 4.11 -9.12
CA VAL A 163 -17.59 3.27 -8.41
C VAL A 163 -17.86 3.83 -7.02
N ASN A 164 -19.12 3.81 -6.58
CA ASN A 164 -19.47 4.07 -5.19
C ASN A 164 -19.88 2.78 -4.48
N GLY A 165 -19.03 2.25 -3.61
CA GLY A 165 -19.26 0.98 -2.94
C GLY A 165 -18.70 -0.20 -3.74
N ILE A 166 -17.39 -0.23 -3.93
CA ILE A 166 -16.69 -1.38 -4.52
C ILE A 166 -16.16 -2.29 -3.40
N HIS A 167 -16.51 -3.58 -3.45
CA HIS A 167 -16.01 -4.60 -2.54
C HIS A 167 -15.25 -5.67 -3.32
N ILE A 168 -13.93 -5.69 -3.16
CA ILE A 168 -13.05 -6.71 -3.75
C ILE A 168 -12.61 -7.63 -2.61
N THR A 169 -13.04 -8.89 -2.63
CA THR A 169 -12.69 -9.82 -1.55
C THR A 169 -12.45 -11.25 -1.99
N TYR A 170 -11.54 -11.96 -1.33
CA TYR A 170 -11.18 -13.34 -1.72
C TYR A 170 -10.85 -13.44 -3.21
N THR A 171 -10.11 -12.46 -3.71
CA THR A 171 -9.75 -12.33 -5.12
C THR A 171 -8.25 -12.29 -5.29
N SER A 172 -7.72 -12.91 -6.35
CA SER A 172 -6.30 -12.82 -6.69
C SER A 172 -6.06 -12.07 -8.01
N ALA A 173 -5.03 -11.24 -8.04
CA ALA A 173 -4.43 -10.71 -9.28
C ALA A 173 -3.00 -11.24 -9.41
N VAL A 174 -2.68 -11.96 -10.48
CA VAL A 174 -1.41 -12.67 -10.59
C VAL A 174 -0.79 -12.56 -11.99
N TRP A 175 0.46 -12.13 -12.03
CA TRP A 175 1.38 -12.40 -13.14
C TRP A 175 2.38 -13.45 -12.66
N GLU A 176 2.38 -14.61 -13.31
CA GLU A 176 3.21 -15.77 -12.97
C GLU A 176 4.66 -15.58 -13.42
N THR A 177 4.90 -14.74 -14.44
CA THR A 177 6.24 -14.33 -14.84
C THR A 177 6.88 -13.49 -13.73
N ASP A 178 8.09 -13.88 -13.32
CA ASP A 178 8.87 -13.17 -12.30
C ASP A 178 8.96 -11.67 -12.63
N LEU A 179 8.84 -10.81 -11.61
CA LEU A 179 8.77 -9.36 -11.81
C LEU A 179 10.02 -8.82 -12.53
N GLU A 180 11.21 -9.33 -12.22
CA GLU A 180 12.46 -8.88 -12.83
C GLU A 180 12.61 -9.38 -14.27
N GLU A 181 12.04 -10.55 -14.59
CA GLU A 181 12.01 -11.10 -15.95
C GLU A 181 10.94 -10.45 -16.83
N GLY A 182 9.73 -10.30 -16.28
CA GLY A 182 8.56 -9.75 -16.97
C GLY A 182 8.66 -8.24 -17.15
N GLY A 183 9.14 -7.53 -16.13
CA GLY A 183 9.20 -6.07 -16.10
C GLY A 183 7.86 -5.45 -16.48
N GLY A 184 7.90 -4.41 -17.33
CA GLY A 184 6.69 -3.77 -17.87
C GLY A 184 5.86 -4.61 -18.85
N ASN A 185 6.21 -5.87 -19.12
CA ASN A 185 5.31 -6.81 -19.81
C ASN A 185 4.32 -7.46 -18.84
N ASN A 186 4.63 -7.46 -17.53
CA ASN A 186 3.62 -7.71 -16.52
C ASN A 186 2.68 -6.50 -16.47
N GLY A 187 1.43 -6.72 -16.09
CA GLY A 187 0.46 -5.64 -15.98
C GLY A 187 0.83 -4.66 -14.86
N ALA A 188 0.35 -3.42 -15.01
CA ALA A 188 0.62 -2.32 -14.09
C ALA A 188 -0.09 -2.56 -12.75
N TYR A 189 -1.43 -2.48 -12.68
CA TYR A 189 -2.15 -2.58 -11.41
C TYR A 189 -2.88 -3.91 -11.25
N GLY A 190 -2.69 -4.58 -10.11
CA GLY A 190 -3.45 -5.79 -9.77
C GLY A 190 -4.92 -5.45 -9.49
N LEU A 191 -5.19 -5.04 -8.25
CA LEU A 191 -6.53 -4.63 -7.82
C LEU A 191 -6.57 -3.10 -7.74
N TYR A 192 -7.39 -2.47 -8.57
CA TYR A 192 -7.27 -1.05 -8.93
C TYR A 192 -8.60 -0.25 -8.85
N PRO A 193 -9.11 0.04 -7.64
CA PRO A 193 -10.07 1.14 -7.46
C PRO A 193 -9.43 2.51 -7.72
N VAL A 194 -10.11 3.33 -8.54
CA VAL A 194 -9.72 4.71 -8.84
C VAL A 194 -10.93 5.62 -8.98
N SER A 195 -10.79 6.90 -8.64
CA SER A 195 -11.88 7.89 -8.72
C SER A 195 -13.15 7.45 -7.96
N SER A 196 -13.01 6.64 -6.92
CA SER A 196 -14.08 5.86 -6.32
C SER A 196 -14.41 6.30 -4.90
N GLN A 197 -15.62 6.01 -4.45
CA GLN A 197 -16.07 6.26 -3.07
C GLN A 197 -16.41 4.93 -2.39
N ASN A 198 -16.18 4.81 -1.09
CA ASN A 198 -16.51 3.61 -0.31
C ASN A 198 -15.84 2.35 -0.90
N VAL A 199 -14.52 2.27 -0.72
CA VAL A 199 -13.69 1.17 -1.24
C VAL A 199 -13.38 0.19 -0.12
N LEU A 200 -13.79 -1.07 -0.26
CA LEU A 200 -13.41 -2.16 0.65
C LEU A 200 -12.61 -3.22 -0.11
N MET A 201 -11.36 -3.41 0.29
CA MET A 201 -10.47 -4.43 -0.25
C MET A 201 -9.98 -5.34 0.87
N GLU A 202 -10.46 -6.59 0.89
CA GLU A 202 -10.12 -7.50 1.97
C GLU A 202 -9.93 -8.96 1.58
N ASN A 203 -9.00 -9.65 2.27
CA ASN A 203 -8.74 -11.07 2.05
C ASN A 203 -8.28 -11.37 0.60
N ASN A 204 -7.57 -10.45 -0.03
CA ASN A 204 -7.08 -10.61 -1.40
C ASN A 204 -5.60 -11.00 -1.45
N TYR A 205 -5.17 -11.46 -2.62
CA TYR A 205 -3.77 -11.76 -2.94
C TYR A 205 -3.36 -11.03 -4.21
N SER A 206 -2.17 -10.44 -4.22
CA SER A 206 -1.60 -9.85 -5.43
C SER A 206 -0.15 -10.23 -5.63
N LYS A 207 0.22 -10.56 -6.88
CA LYS A 207 1.56 -10.96 -7.26
C LYS A 207 1.97 -10.49 -8.64
N GLY A 208 3.21 -10.03 -8.76
CA GLY A 208 3.90 -9.85 -10.04
C GLY A 208 3.57 -8.56 -10.76
N SER A 209 2.87 -7.61 -10.13
CA SER A 209 2.52 -6.34 -10.76
C SER A 209 3.75 -5.46 -11.00
N ALA A 210 3.82 -4.87 -12.20
CA ALA A 210 4.87 -3.95 -12.63
C ALA A 210 4.71 -2.53 -12.04
N ASP A 211 3.67 -2.30 -11.27
CA ASP A 211 3.38 -1.09 -10.52
C ASP A 211 2.86 -1.52 -9.13
N ALA A 212 1.61 -1.24 -8.76
CA ALA A 212 1.04 -1.68 -7.50
C ALA A 212 0.20 -2.97 -7.57
N GLY A 213 0.51 -3.92 -6.68
CA GLY A 213 -0.26 -5.15 -6.51
C GLY A 213 -1.69 -4.86 -6.02
N ILE A 214 -1.81 -4.01 -5.02
CA ILE A 214 -3.08 -3.50 -4.48
C ILE A 214 -3.00 -1.98 -4.49
N TYR A 215 -3.88 -1.33 -5.24
CA TYR A 215 -3.83 0.11 -5.44
C TYR A 215 -5.19 0.73 -5.16
N VAL A 216 -5.21 1.87 -4.46
CA VAL A 216 -6.40 2.73 -4.38
C VAL A 216 -5.99 4.17 -4.66
N GLY A 217 -6.51 4.75 -5.75
CA GLY A 217 -6.13 6.10 -6.18
C GLY A 217 -7.30 7.05 -6.28
N GLN A 218 -7.08 8.34 -6.01
CA GLN A 218 -8.06 9.42 -6.23
C GLN A 218 -9.44 9.09 -5.63
N SER A 219 -9.45 8.42 -4.47
CA SER A 219 -10.64 7.80 -3.88
C SER A 219 -10.86 8.28 -2.45
N ASN A 220 -12.07 8.06 -1.90
CA ASN A 220 -12.37 8.48 -0.53
C ASN A 220 -13.20 7.44 0.25
N ASN A 221 -12.94 7.38 1.56
CA ASN A 221 -13.46 6.37 2.49
C ASN A 221 -13.03 4.97 2.05
N ILE A 222 -11.89 4.52 2.56
CA ILE A 222 -11.16 3.37 2.06
C ILE A 222 -10.78 2.46 3.24
N VAL A 223 -11.00 1.17 3.08
CA VAL A 223 -10.51 0.13 3.99
C VAL A 223 -9.79 -0.93 3.16
N VAL A 224 -8.49 -1.13 3.44
CA VAL A 224 -7.64 -2.15 2.84
C VAL A 224 -7.13 -3.05 3.97
N ARG A 225 -7.69 -4.25 4.11
CA ARG A 225 -7.37 -5.14 5.25
C ARG A 225 -7.17 -6.61 4.93
N ASN A 226 -6.34 -7.29 5.71
CA ASN A 226 -6.15 -8.74 5.60
C ASN A 226 -5.71 -9.21 4.21
N ASN A 227 -4.99 -8.38 3.45
CA ASN A 227 -4.49 -8.75 2.12
C ASN A 227 -3.05 -9.23 2.17
N ILE A 228 -2.64 -9.96 1.14
CA ILE A 228 -1.25 -10.39 0.92
C ILE A 228 -0.78 -9.80 -0.42
N ALA A 229 0.33 -9.08 -0.43
CA ALA A 229 0.96 -8.55 -1.63
C ALA A 229 2.43 -8.96 -1.68
N GLU A 230 2.81 -9.74 -2.70
CA GLU A 230 4.19 -10.21 -2.89
C GLU A 230 4.73 -9.95 -4.29
N HIS A 231 6.03 -9.74 -4.45
CA HIS A 231 6.68 -9.63 -5.76
C HIS A 231 6.04 -8.60 -6.69
N ASN A 232 5.60 -7.46 -6.17
CA ASN A 232 5.15 -6.30 -6.95
C ASN A 232 6.19 -5.18 -6.87
N VAL A 233 6.08 -4.13 -7.69
CA VAL A 233 6.87 -2.92 -7.45
C VAL A 233 6.43 -2.29 -6.13
N ALA A 234 5.18 -1.87 -6.03
CA ALA A 234 4.53 -1.49 -4.79
C ALA A 234 3.61 -2.62 -4.31
N GLY A 235 3.77 -3.07 -3.06
CA GLY A 235 2.86 -4.07 -2.50
C GLY A 235 1.43 -3.52 -2.39
N ILE A 236 1.28 -2.45 -1.62
CA ILE A 236 0.04 -1.71 -1.41
C ILE A 236 0.28 -0.22 -1.62
N GLU A 237 -0.55 0.46 -2.39
CA GLU A 237 -0.44 1.90 -2.64
C GLU A 237 -1.77 2.64 -2.44
N ILE A 238 -1.70 3.76 -1.72
CA ILE A 238 -2.77 4.73 -1.57
C ILE A 238 -2.32 6.04 -2.25
N GLU A 239 -2.91 6.38 -3.40
CA GLU A 239 -2.52 7.55 -4.20
C GLU A 239 -3.59 8.64 -4.13
N ASN A 240 -3.23 9.89 -3.80
CA ASN A 240 -4.10 11.06 -3.87
C ASN A 240 -5.48 10.80 -3.25
N SER A 241 -5.54 10.09 -2.12
CA SER A 241 -6.79 9.53 -1.57
C SER A 241 -7.02 9.96 -0.13
N ASN A 242 -8.29 10.11 0.26
CA ASN A 242 -8.65 10.58 1.60
C ASN A 242 -9.33 9.50 2.45
N LYS A 243 -9.05 9.52 3.76
CA LYS A 243 -9.67 8.66 4.77
C LYS A 243 -9.48 7.18 4.44
N ALA A 244 -8.24 6.72 4.57
CA ALA A 244 -7.86 5.35 4.26
C ALA A 244 -7.32 4.64 5.49
N ASP A 245 -7.91 3.50 5.84
CA ASP A 245 -7.37 2.57 6.84
C ASP A 245 -6.72 1.38 6.11
N VAL A 246 -5.42 1.19 6.33
CA VAL A 246 -4.61 0.10 5.75
C VAL A 246 -4.06 -0.76 6.88
N TYR A 247 -4.65 -1.92 7.14
CA TYR A 247 -4.30 -2.73 8.32
C TYR A 247 -4.40 -4.23 8.19
N ASN A 248 -3.67 -4.96 9.04
CA ASN A 248 -3.57 -6.42 9.01
C ASN A 248 -3.10 -7.00 7.66
N ASN A 249 -2.44 -6.21 6.82
CA ASN A 249 -1.92 -6.70 5.56
C ASN A 249 -0.53 -7.29 5.75
N VAL A 250 -0.13 -8.15 4.81
CA VAL A 250 1.21 -8.70 4.68
C VAL A 250 1.79 -8.27 3.35
N ALA A 251 2.85 -7.47 3.37
CA ALA A 251 3.54 -6.99 2.16
C ALA A 251 5.01 -7.43 2.21
N PHE A 252 5.43 -8.33 1.32
CA PHE A 252 6.79 -8.85 1.33
C PHE A 252 7.34 -9.17 -0.05
N ASP A 253 8.67 -9.23 -0.19
CA ASP A 253 9.33 -9.45 -1.47
C ASP A 253 8.88 -8.48 -2.59
N ASN A 254 8.34 -7.31 -2.25
CA ASN A 254 8.05 -6.24 -3.22
C ASN A 254 9.32 -5.39 -3.44
N SER A 255 9.28 -4.38 -4.32
CA SER A 255 10.33 -3.36 -4.33
C SER A 255 10.17 -2.41 -3.14
N ALA A 256 8.94 -1.97 -2.90
CA ALA A 256 8.53 -1.24 -1.71
C ALA A 256 7.22 -1.81 -1.16
N GLY A 257 7.09 -1.90 0.17
CA GLY A 257 6.00 -2.60 0.83
C GLY A 257 4.65 -1.86 0.75
N ILE A 258 4.50 -0.79 1.54
CA ILE A 258 3.25 0.01 1.62
C ILE A 258 3.56 1.48 1.32
N LEU A 259 2.80 2.09 0.43
CA LEU A 259 3.04 3.44 -0.08
C LEU A 259 1.81 4.34 0.15
N SER A 260 2.06 5.61 0.46
CA SER A 260 1.07 6.69 0.40
C SER A 260 1.64 7.88 -0.37
N PHE A 261 1.08 8.16 -1.54
CA PHE A 261 1.63 9.08 -2.53
C PHE A 261 0.64 10.18 -2.88
N ASP A 262 1.09 11.44 -2.97
CA ASP A 262 0.33 12.51 -3.61
C ASP A 262 1.11 13.08 -4.81
N LEU A 263 0.64 12.76 -6.01
CA LEU A 263 1.30 13.12 -7.25
C LEU A 263 0.63 14.34 -7.92
N PRO A 264 1.42 15.18 -8.61
CA PRO A 264 0.89 16.31 -9.35
C PRO A 264 0.11 15.88 -10.59
N ASN A 265 -0.74 16.76 -11.10
CA ASN A 265 -1.46 16.60 -12.38
C ASN A 265 -2.54 15.51 -12.40
N LEU A 266 -3.09 15.17 -11.23
CA LEU A 266 -4.21 14.23 -11.10
C LEU A 266 -5.54 14.97 -10.81
N PRO A 267 -6.69 14.38 -11.21
CA PRO A 267 -8.01 14.96 -10.95
C PRO A 267 -8.29 15.26 -9.48
N GLN A 268 -7.95 14.33 -8.57
CA GLN A 268 -7.92 14.59 -7.14
C GLN A 268 -6.49 15.02 -6.78
N GLY A 269 -6.33 16.30 -6.41
CA GLY A 269 -5.01 16.92 -6.28
C GLY A 269 -4.20 16.47 -5.06
N TYR A 270 -4.85 15.94 -4.02
CA TYR A 270 -4.22 15.55 -2.76
C TYR A 270 -5.07 14.54 -2.00
N GLY A 271 -4.41 13.81 -1.12
CA GLY A 271 -4.97 12.89 -0.14
C GLY A 271 -4.70 13.34 1.30
N GLY A 272 -5.13 12.52 2.25
CA GLY A 272 -4.95 12.77 3.68
C GLY A 272 -5.86 11.95 4.58
N GLY A 273 -5.52 11.86 5.86
CA GLY A 273 -6.22 10.98 6.79
C GLY A 273 -5.95 9.51 6.50
N VAL A 274 -4.68 9.17 6.21
CA VAL A 274 -4.24 7.81 5.91
C VAL A 274 -3.68 7.17 7.19
N ARG A 275 -4.21 6.03 7.60
CA ARG A 275 -3.76 5.29 8.78
C ARG A 275 -3.23 3.93 8.35
N ILE A 276 -1.93 3.71 8.54
CA ILE A 276 -1.23 2.47 8.16
C ILE A 276 -0.86 1.74 9.45
N PHE A 277 -1.55 0.66 9.79
CA PHE A 277 -1.37 0.05 11.10
C PHE A 277 -1.53 -1.45 11.20
N ASN A 278 -0.84 -2.05 12.16
CA ASN A 278 -0.89 -3.50 12.39
C ASN A 278 -0.61 -4.35 11.13
N ASN A 279 0.21 -3.82 10.21
CA ASN A 279 0.68 -4.56 9.04
C ASN A 279 1.99 -5.28 9.35
N ASN A 280 2.29 -6.31 8.57
CA ASN A 280 3.60 -6.95 8.54
C ASN A 280 4.24 -6.68 7.18
N THR A 281 5.29 -5.85 7.15
CA THR A 281 6.00 -5.48 5.93
C THR A 281 7.47 -5.86 6.03
N PHE A 282 7.93 -6.77 5.18
CA PHE A 282 9.28 -7.34 5.32
C PHE A 282 9.90 -7.82 4.02
N ASP A 283 11.23 -7.92 3.97
CA ASP A 283 11.97 -8.41 2.80
C ASP A 283 11.58 -7.71 1.48
N ASN A 284 11.13 -6.45 1.50
CA ASN A 284 10.74 -5.74 0.27
C ASN A 284 11.99 -5.25 -0.49
N ASN A 285 12.73 -6.20 -1.05
CA ASN A 285 14.07 -6.00 -1.59
C ASN A 285 14.17 -6.25 -3.09
N THR A 286 13.06 -6.62 -3.75
CA THR A 286 13.00 -6.89 -5.19
C THR A 286 13.39 -5.64 -5.98
N THR A 287 14.02 -5.82 -7.14
CA THR A 287 14.42 -4.68 -7.99
C THR A 287 13.19 -3.91 -8.47
N ASN A 288 13.23 -2.58 -8.36
CA ASN A 288 12.17 -1.73 -8.89
C ASN A 288 12.27 -1.69 -10.43
N VAL A 289 11.28 -2.29 -11.09
CA VAL A 289 11.11 -2.30 -12.56
C VAL A 289 10.02 -1.35 -13.05
N GLY A 290 9.42 -0.58 -12.13
CA GLY A 290 8.29 0.29 -12.39
C GLY A 290 8.66 1.50 -13.25
N ALA A 291 7.63 2.14 -13.79
CA ALA A 291 7.75 3.31 -14.66
C ALA A 291 6.90 4.48 -14.11
N GLY A 292 7.21 5.71 -14.52
CA GLY A 292 6.51 6.89 -13.99
C GLY A 292 6.90 7.17 -12.54
N ALA A 293 5.95 7.61 -11.71
CA ALA A 293 6.25 8.06 -10.35
C ALA A 293 6.69 6.92 -9.42
N VAL A 294 6.13 5.71 -9.55
CA VAL A 294 6.51 4.55 -8.72
C VAL A 294 7.99 4.15 -8.90
N SER A 295 8.61 4.52 -10.04
CA SER A 295 10.04 4.31 -10.27
C SER A 295 10.95 5.10 -9.31
N LEU A 296 10.39 6.12 -8.65
CA LEU A 296 11.08 6.90 -7.63
C LEU A 296 11.13 6.16 -6.28
N ALA A 297 10.26 5.18 -6.05
CA ALA A 297 10.23 4.40 -4.81
C ALA A 297 11.52 3.57 -4.71
N PRO A 298 12.35 3.76 -3.69
CA PRO A 298 13.56 2.97 -3.54
C PRO A 298 13.20 1.50 -3.31
N SER A 299 13.92 0.60 -3.98
CA SER A 299 13.87 -0.82 -3.61
C SER A 299 14.46 -0.97 -2.20
N GLY A 300 13.91 -1.86 -1.37
CA GLY A 300 14.37 -2.03 0.00
C GLY A 300 13.60 -1.19 1.02
N THR A 301 12.40 -0.71 0.70
CA THR A 301 11.62 0.18 1.58
C THR A 301 10.40 -0.53 2.15
N GLY A 302 10.27 -0.52 3.49
CA GLY A 302 9.12 -1.12 4.18
C GLY A 302 7.82 -0.33 3.99
N ILE A 303 7.85 0.97 4.31
CA ILE A 303 6.76 1.92 4.12
C ILE A 303 7.32 3.23 3.57
N LEU A 304 6.67 3.82 2.56
CA LEU A 304 7.07 5.09 1.95
C LEU A 304 5.92 6.09 1.94
N ILE A 305 6.15 7.27 2.51
CA ILE A 305 5.27 8.43 2.42
C ILE A 305 5.92 9.45 1.50
N PHE A 306 5.25 9.77 0.39
CA PHE A 306 5.77 10.70 -0.60
C PHE A 306 4.74 11.78 -0.93
N ALA A 307 5.02 13.00 -0.49
CA ALA A 307 4.17 14.19 -0.67
C ALA A 307 2.74 14.13 -0.07
N THR A 308 2.31 13.02 0.54
CA THR A 308 1.04 12.97 1.28
C THR A 308 1.16 13.54 2.69
N SER A 309 0.21 14.36 3.09
CA SER A 309 0.06 14.89 4.47
C SER A 309 -1.00 14.11 5.25
N ASP A 310 -1.07 14.32 6.57
CA ASP A 310 -2.04 13.66 7.46
C ASP A 310 -1.95 12.13 7.38
N VAL A 311 -0.78 11.59 7.75
CA VAL A 311 -0.53 10.14 7.76
C VAL A 311 -0.11 9.67 9.15
N GLU A 312 -0.73 8.60 9.62
CA GLU A 312 -0.41 7.96 10.89
C GLU A 312 0.04 6.52 10.65
N ILE A 313 1.22 6.16 11.16
CA ILE A 313 1.85 4.86 10.96
C ILE A 313 2.12 4.23 12.32
N TYR A 314 1.38 3.17 12.66
CA TYR A 314 1.48 2.60 14.01
C TYR A 314 1.29 1.10 14.13
N ASN A 315 1.87 0.48 15.16
CA ASN A 315 1.75 -0.94 15.43
C ASN A 315 2.17 -1.88 14.28
N ASN A 316 2.93 -1.40 13.30
CA ASN A 316 3.40 -2.26 12.21
C ASN A 316 4.62 -3.07 12.67
N THR A 317 4.78 -4.27 12.13
CA THR A 317 6.05 -5.01 12.17
C THR A 317 6.77 -4.76 10.85
N ILE A 318 7.96 -4.16 10.92
CA ILE A 318 8.72 -3.69 9.76
C ILE A 318 10.11 -4.30 9.82
N ALA A 319 10.41 -5.24 8.91
CA ALA A 319 11.61 -6.04 9.06
C ALA A 319 12.40 -6.33 7.78
N ASP A 320 13.71 -6.48 7.92
CA ASP A 320 14.58 -7.09 6.90
C ASP A 320 14.52 -6.35 5.52
N ASN A 321 14.23 -5.03 5.51
CA ASN A 321 14.26 -4.20 4.30
C ASN A 321 15.64 -3.54 4.11
N ASP A 322 16.19 -3.61 2.90
CA ASP A 322 17.57 -3.27 2.57
C ASP A 322 17.91 -1.78 2.73
N THR A 323 16.97 -0.90 2.40
CA THR A 323 17.15 0.56 2.35
C THR A 323 16.67 1.21 3.64
N ALA A 324 15.39 1.09 3.98
CA ALA A 324 14.82 1.61 5.22
C ALA A 324 13.51 0.93 5.61
N GLY A 325 13.16 1.01 6.89
CA GLY A 325 11.87 0.58 7.39
C GLY A 325 10.76 1.55 7.01
N ILE A 326 10.95 2.85 7.28
CA ILE A 326 10.04 3.92 6.89
C ILE A 326 10.83 5.06 6.23
N GLU A 327 10.32 5.55 5.11
CA GLU A 327 10.83 6.73 4.42
C GLU A 327 9.73 7.78 4.29
N ILE A 328 10.09 9.04 4.51
CA ILE A 328 9.18 10.17 4.47
C ILE A 328 9.84 11.28 3.66
N ALA A 329 9.23 11.64 2.55
CA ALA A 329 9.83 12.55 1.58
C ALA A 329 8.80 13.54 1.03
N SER A 330 9.16 14.82 1.04
CA SER A 330 8.50 15.85 0.24
C SER A 330 8.89 15.70 -1.23
N TYR A 331 8.04 16.17 -2.15
CA TYR A 331 8.30 16.09 -3.60
C TYR A 331 9.59 16.83 -4.03
N PHE A 332 10.05 17.79 -3.23
CA PHE A 332 11.32 18.50 -3.42
C PHE A 332 12.57 17.62 -3.49
N LEU A 333 12.52 16.37 -3.00
CA LEU A 333 13.62 15.42 -3.21
C LEU A 333 13.66 14.88 -4.64
N ALA A 334 12.51 14.78 -5.31
CA ALA A 334 12.43 14.28 -6.69
C ALA A 334 12.57 15.40 -7.74
N ASP A 335 12.22 16.63 -7.40
CA ASP A 335 12.39 17.82 -8.25
C ASP A 335 12.94 18.99 -7.42
N ASP A 336 14.21 19.32 -7.62
CA ASP A 336 14.93 20.36 -6.89
C ASP A 336 14.78 21.77 -7.50
N ASP A 337 14.06 21.92 -8.62
CA ASP A 337 13.88 23.19 -9.32
C ASP A 337 12.73 24.03 -8.72
N VAL A 338 12.83 24.29 -7.40
CA VAL A 338 11.81 25.00 -6.60
C VAL A 338 11.38 26.32 -7.26
N ALA A 339 12.30 27.04 -7.89
CA ALA A 339 12.03 28.32 -8.55
C ALA A 339 11.01 28.21 -9.70
N ASN A 340 10.92 27.05 -10.34
CA ASN A 340 10.01 26.81 -11.46
C ASN A 340 8.73 26.05 -11.08
N TYR A 341 8.53 25.69 -9.81
CA TYR A 341 7.32 24.98 -9.37
C TYR A 341 6.02 25.72 -9.71
N GLY A 342 5.97 27.04 -9.55
CA GLY A 342 4.80 27.83 -9.93
C GLY A 342 4.47 27.72 -11.43
N THR A 343 5.47 27.47 -12.28
CA THR A 343 5.28 27.25 -13.72
C THR A 343 4.94 25.80 -14.04
N ASN A 344 5.65 24.84 -13.43
CA ASN A 344 5.55 23.41 -13.72
C ASN A 344 4.31 22.77 -13.08
N TYR A 345 3.93 23.22 -11.89
CA TYR A 345 2.91 22.62 -11.04
C TYR A 345 1.82 23.60 -10.59
N GLY A 346 1.90 24.89 -10.93
CA GLY A 346 0.95 25.89 -10.45
C GLY A 346 -0.53 25.55 -10.72
N ALA A 347 -0.82 24.85 -11.83
CA ALA A 347 -2.18 24.39 -12.13
C ALA A 347 -2.68 23.31 -11.15
N THR A 348 -1.82 22.36 -10.77
CA THR A 348 -2.20 21.30 -9.81
C THR A 348 -2.17 21.82 -8.37
N MET A 349 -1.27 22.75 -8.05
CA MET A 349 -1.25 23.44 -6.76
C MET A 349 -2.51 24.28 -6.54
N ALA A 350 -3.07 24.86 -7.62
CA ALA A 350 -4.37 25.52 -7.57
C ALA A 350 -5.51 24.56 -7.22
N ASN A 351 -5.39 23.28 -7.55
CA ASN A 351 -6.32 22.22 -7.16
C ASN A 351 -5.95 21.55 -5.83
N GLY A 352 -4.96 22.08 -5.11
CA GLY A 352 -4.59 21.67 -3.75
C GLY A 352 -3.44 20.68 -3.65
N TRP A 353 -2.86 20.20 -4.76
CA TRP A 353 -1.64 19.40 -4.67
C TRP A 353 -0.54 20.20 -3.95
N SER A 354 0.14 19.56 -3.00
CA SER A 354 1.25 20.14 -2.28
C SER A 354 2.50 19.26 -2.42
N PRO A 355 3.67 19.84 -2.72
CA PRO A 355 4.94 19.13 -2.61
C PRO A 355 5.40 18.94 -1.16
N LEU A 356 4.77 19.62 -0.19
CA LEU A 356 5.06 19.49 1.23
C LEU A 356 4.37 18.27 1.84
N ILE A 357 4.87 17.85 2.99
CA ILE A 357 4.21 16.87 3.86
C ILE A 357 4.02 17.48 5.24
N LYS A 358 2.83 17.39 5.81
CA LYS A 358 2.53 17.88 7.16
C LYS A 358 1.81 16.80 7.96
N ASN A 359 1.92 16.86 9.29
CA ASN A 359 1.18 16.01 10.22
C ASN A 359 1.41 14.51 9.98
N ILE A 360 2.65 14.06 10.14
CA ILE A 360 3.03 12.65 10.02
C ILE A 360 3.37 12.10 11.40
N ASN A 361 2.65 11.08 11.86
CA ASN A 361 2.84 10.51 13.19
C ASN A 361 3.25 9.03 13.12
N ILE A 362 4.46 8.72 13.59
CA ILE A 362 5.05 7.37 13.55
C ILE A 362 5.22 6.85 14.96
N HIS A 363 4.42 5.87 15.37
CA HIS A 363 4.49 5.40 16.75
C HIS A 363 4.16 3.93 16.97
N ASP A 364 4.71 3.35 18.04
CA ASP A 364 4.43 1.97 18.44
C ASP A 364 4.74 0.90 17.38
N ASN A 365 5.54 1.22 16.35
CA ASN A 365 5.97 0.26 15.35
C ASN A 365 7.13 -0.57 15.89
N THR A 366 7.22 -1.83 15.49
CA THR A 366 8.35 -2.71 15.80
C THR A 366 9.25 -2.85 14.58
N PHE A 367 10.50 -2.45 14.71
CA PHE A 367 11.50 -2.53 13.65
C PHE A 367 12.52 -3.64 13.92
N LYS A 368 12.92 -4.35 12.86
CA LYS A 368 13.94 -5.40 12.94
C LYS A 368 14.79 -5.48 11.68
N ASP A 369 16.10 -5.38 11.81
CA ASP A 369 17.11 -5.67 10.80
C ASP A 369 16.91 -4.90 9.47
N ASN A 370 16.47 -3.63 9.52
CA ASN A 370 16.37 -2.75 8.34
C ASN A 370 17.67 -1.98 8.08
N SER A 371 17.82 -1.46 6.85
CA SER A 371 18.92 -0.56 6.45
C SER A 371 20.31 -1.21 6.46
N LEU A 372 20.38 -2.48 6.04
CA LEU A 372 21.59 -3.30 6.12
C LEU A 372 22.37 -3.41 4.81
N ALA A 373 21.81 -3.00 3.68
CA ALA A 373 22.44 -3.20 2.37
C ALA A 373 23.66 -2.29 2.19
N SER A 374 24.80 -2.85 1.78
CA SER A 374 25.98 -2.07 1.36
C SER A 374 26.69 -2.78 0.21
N PRO A 375 26.93 -2.12 -0.96
CA PRO A 375 26.66 -0.71 -1.25
C PRO A 375 25.14 -0.38 -1.32
N PRO A 376 24.76 0.92 -1.29
CA PRO A 376 23.37 1.33 -1.50
C PRO A 376 22.82 0.85 -2.85
N LYS A 377 21.50 0.66 -2.91
CA LYS A 377 20.81 0.41 -4.18
C LYS A 377 20.77 1.71 -5.01
N THR A 378 20.82 1.55 -6.33
CA THR A 378 20.72 2.68 -7.27
C THR A 378 19.33 3.31 -7.23
N GLY A 379 19.24 4.63 -7.33
CA GLY A 379 17.96 5.34 -7.37
C GLY A 379 18.01 6.69 -6.67
N LEU A 380 16.83 7.26 -6.39
CA LEU A 380 16.69 8.61 -5.84
C LEU A 380 17.45 8.82 -4.52
N LEU A 381 17.50 7.80 -3.66
CA LEU A 381 18.16 7.87 -2.36
C LEU A 381 19.59 7.33 -2.34
N GLU A 382 20.19 6.95 -3.47
CA GLU A 382 21.52 6.31 -3.51
C GLU A 382 22.56 7.11 -2.72
N ASP A 383 22.68 8.41 -3.00
CA ASP A 383 23.65 9.30 -2.33
C ASP A 383 23.31 9.54 -0.86
N ILE A 384 22.03 9.62 -0.51
CA ILE A 384 21.57 9.80 0.87
C ILE A 384 21.93 8.57 1.71
N ILE A 385 21.63 7.38 1.20
CA ILE A 385 21.94 6.11 1.85
C ILE A 385 23.46 5.90 1.90
N ALA A 386 24.20 6.25 0.84
CA ALA A 386 25.67 6.25 0.86
C ALA A 386 26.22 7.13 1.99
N GLY A 387 25.64 8.31 2.18
CA GLY A 387 25.99 9.22 3.27
C GLY A 387 25.77 8.61 4.65
N TYR A 388 24.62 7.97 4.89
CA TYR A 388 24.34 7.27 6.15
C TYR A 388 25.17 6.00 6.36
N GLN A 389 25.71 5.41 5.30
CA GLN A 389 26.65 4.29 5.39
C GLN A 389 28.08 4.71 5.74
N SER A 390 28.40 6.00 5.75
CA SER A 390 29.65 6.49 6.33
C SER A 390 29.78 5.96 7.76
N ALA A 391 30.99 5.54 8.14
CA ALA A 391 31.27 5.07 9.50
C ALA A 391 31.05 6.14 10.58
N PHE A 392 30.94 7.42 10.19
CA PHE A 392 30.72 8.54 11.09
C PHE A 392 29.68 9.52 10.54
N ASN A 393 28.83 10.04 11.42
CA ASN A 393 27.86 11.11 11.13
C ASN A 393 28.54 12.50 11.04
N SER A 394 27.75 13.56 10.80
CA SER A 394 28.24 14.95 10.69
C SER A 394 28.92 15.51 11.96
N THR A 395 28.77 14.84 13.11
CA THR A 395 29.45 15.18 14.37
C THR A 395 30.72 14.35 14.61
N GLY A 396 31.03 13.38 13.75
CA GLY A 396 32.15 12.44 13.90
C GLY A 396 31.85 11.24 14.81
N SER A 397 30.58 11.00 15.16
CA SER A 397 30.14 9.86 15.97
C SER A 397 29.86 8.65 15.08
N ALA A 398 30.14 7.44 15.56
CA ALA A 398 29.81 6.22 14.82
C ALA A 398 28.31 6.16 14.53
N GLN A 399 27.92 5.71 13.34
CA GLN A 399 26.52 5.60 12.94
C GLN A 399 26.22 4.27 12.28
N THR A 400 24.99 3.78 12.51
CA THR A 400 24.36 2.70 11.75
C THR A 400 23.27 3.36 10.91
N ALA A 401 23.07 2.92 9.67
CA ALA A 401 22.06 3.51 8.81
C ALA A 401 20.67 3.53 9.48
N PRO A 402 19.90 4.62 9.34
CA PRO A 402 18.62 4.80 10.02
C PRO A 402 17.50 3.96 9.40
N ALA A 403 16.66 3.34 10.25
CA ALA A 403 15.48 2.62 9.82
C ALA A 403 14.28 3.54 9.53
N ILE A 404 14.27 4.76 10.08
CA ILE A 404 13.29 5.80 9.76
C ILE A 404 14.06 6.97 9.15
N ILE A 405 13.72 7.38 7.94
CA ILE A 405 14.37 8.51 7.24
C ILE A 405 13.33 9.58 6.94
N TYR A 406 13.56 10.80 7.44
CA TYR A 406 12.83 11.98 7.03
C TYR A 406 13.71 12.89 6.15
N GLY A 407 13.18 13.29 4.99
CA GLY A 407 13.84 14.20 4.06
C GLY A 407 14.09 15.60 4.64
N GLY A 408 13.12 16.23 5.33
CA GLY A 408 13.28 17.53 5.98
C GLY A 408 13.40 18.78 5.08
N ILE A 409 13.72 18.63 3.78
CA ILE A 409 13.96 19.78 2.89
C ILE A 409 12.72 20.68 2.73
N GLY A 410 11.53 20.09 2.58
CA GLY A 410 10.29 20.85 2.46
C GLY A 410 9.98 21.70 3.70
N GLU A 411 10.12 21.12 4.89
CA GLU A 411 9.92 21.83 6.16
C GLU A 411 10.96 22.94 6.34
N LEU A 412 12.24 22.70 6.05
CA LEU A 412 13.29 23.72 6.11
C LEU A 412 12.96 24.93 5.21
N LEU A 413 12.57 24.67 3.95
CA LEU A 413 12.22 25.71 2.98
C LEU A 413 10.99 26.52 3.43
N SER A 414 9.97 25.84 3.97
CA SER A 414 8.76 26.48 4.50
C SER A 414 9.09 27.33 5.73
N ASN A 415 9.83 26.80 6.70
CA ASN A 415 10.25 27.50 7.91
C ASN A 415 11.15 28.71 7.62
N ALA A 416 11.91 28.67 6.53
CA ALA A 416 12.70 29.79 6.04
C ALA A 416 11.88 30.85 5.28
N GLY A 417 10.58 30.62 5.08
CA GLY A 417 9.68 31.49 4.35
C GLY A 417 9.86 31.46 2.82
N GLN A 418 10.65 30.52 2.29
CA GLN A 418 10.96 30.45 0.85
C GLN A 418 9.79 29.96 0.01
N LEU A 419 8.80 29.31 0.63
CA LEU A 419 7.62 28.76 -0.05
C LEU A 419 6.37 29.63 0.07
N THR A 420 6.41 30.73 0.85
CA THR A 420 5.24 31.62 1.09
C THR A 420 4.59 32.18 -0.17
N GLY A 421 5.34 32.28 -1.28
CA GLY A 421 4.78 32.68 -2.57
C GLY A 421 3.78 31.66 -3.15
N PHE A 422 3.87 30.40 -2.74
CA PHE A 422 3.01 29.31 -3.22
C PHE A 422 1.59 29.40 -2.68
N ASP A 423 1.36 30.06 -1.53
CA ASP A 423 0.02 30.32 -1.01
C ASP A 423 -0.85 31.14 -1.97
N ALA A 424 -0.23 31.94 -2.84
CA ALA A 424 -0.95 32.67 -3.88
C ALA A 424 -1.51 31.76 -4.98
N LEU A 425 -0.97 30.54 -5.12
CA LEU A 425 -1.39 29.56 -6.12
C LEU A 425 -2.54 28.69 -5.64
N VAL A 426 -2.63 28.42 -4.33
CA VAL A 426 -3.63 27.48 -3.77
C VAL A 426 -5.05 28.00 -3.94
N GLY A 427 -5.92 27.15 -4.49
CA GLY A 427 -7.34 27.43 -4.67
C GLY A 427 -8.10 27.57 -3.35
N ALA A 428 -9.26 28.22 -3.38
CA ALA A 428 -10.03 28.52 -2.17
C ALA A 428 -10.56 27.28 -1.45
N GLU A 429 -10.91 26.22 -2.18
CA GLU A 429 -11.38 24.95 -1.61
C GLU A 429 -10.24 24.23 -0.89
N ALA A 430 -9.09 24.06 -1.55
CA ALA A 430 -7.89 23.49 -0.94
C ALA A 430 -7.41 24.27 0.31
N LYS A 431 -7.47 25.60 0.28
CA LYS A 431 -7.19 26.42 1.48
C LYS A 431 -8.17 26.17 2.62
N ALA A 432 -9.44 25.93 2.31
CA ALA A 432 -10.45 25.62 3.32
C ALA A 432 -10.21 24.24 3.96
N ASP A 433 -9.59 23.33 3.22
CA ASP A 433 -9.15 22.02 3.69
C ASP A 433 -7.78 22.06 4.41
N GLY A 434 -7.15 23.23 4.52
CA GLY A 434 -5.90 23.42 5.26
C GLY A 434 -4.62 23.30 4.42
N VAL A 435 -4.72 23.29 3.08
CA VAL A 435 -3.52 23.33 2.23
C VAL A 435 -2.89 24.72 2.27
N ASP A 436 -1.69 24.80 2.83
CA ASP A 436 -0.86 26.00 2.90
C ASP A 436 0.64 25.67 2.83
N TYR A 437 1.44 26.72 2.66
CA TYR A 437 2.90 26.68 2.62
C TYR A 437 3.54 27.46 3.78
N ASP A 438 2.74 27.77 4.80
CA ASP A 438 3.17 28.46 6.01
C ASP A 438 4.16 27.59 6.79
N ALA A 439 5.05 28.28 7.53
CA ALA A 439 6.01 27.64 8.41
C ALA A 439 5.33 26.68 9.39
N TYR A 440 5.98 25.56 9.68
CA TYR A 440 5.35 24.44 10.36
C TYR A 440 4.98 24.83 11.79
N ALA A 441 3.71 24.67 12.11
CA ALA A 441 3.21 24.73 13.48
C ALA A 441 3.32 23.37 14.16
N ALA A 442 3.01 23.30 15.46
CA ALA A 442 3.07 22.05 16.23
C ALA A 442 2.23 20.90 15.63
N GLY A 443 1.13 21.22 14.93
CA GLY A 443 0.29 20.23 14.25
C GLY A 443 0.81 19.80 12.88
N ASP A 444 1.80 20.48 12.32
CA ASP A 444 2.34 20.20 10.99
C ASP A 444 3.57 19.28 11.05
N LEU A 445 4.12 19.07 12.25
CA LEU A 445 5.39 18.39 12.45
C LEU A 445 5.37 16.94 11.96
N ILE A 446 6.57 16.40 11.81
CA ILE A 446 6.83 14.99 11.61
C ILE A 446 7.31 14.42 12.94
N CYS A 447 6.52 13.51 13.52
CA CYS A 447 6.77 12.97 14.86
C CYS A 447 7.08 11.47 14.80
N SER A 448 8.06 11.05 15.61
CA SER A 448 8.41 9.63 15.76
C SER A 448 8.70 9.31 17.22
N HIS A 449 7.81 8.53 17.85
CA HIS A 449 7.86 8.23 19.28
C HIS A 449 7.39 6.81 19.60
N SER A 450 7.81 6.25 20.74
CA SER A 450 7.33 4.93 21.23
C SER A 450 7.58 3.75 20.27
N ASN A 451 8.42 3.92 19.25
CA ASN A 451 8.79 2.85 18.35
C ASN A 451 9.76 1.88 19.04
N ILE A 452 9.62 0.59 18.74
CA ILE A 452 10.34 -0.51 19.37
C ILE A 452 11.48 -0.95 18.45
N ASN A 453 12.70 -0.93 18.99
CA ASN A 453 13.85 -1.54 18.37
C ASN A 453 13.92 -3.04 18.76
N ASN A 454 13.76 -3.93 17.78
CA ASN A 454 13.83 -5.38 17.94
C ASN A 454 14.94 -6.01 17.08
N ASN A 455 16.00 -5.26 16.78
CA ASN A 455 17.15 -5.76 16.03
C ASN A 455 17.84 -6.92 16.73
N ASN A 456 18.22 -7.91 15.95
CA ASN A 456 19.09 -9.00 16.40
C ASN A 456 20.27 -9.28 15.46
N LYS A 457 20.37 -8.58 14.32
CA LYS A 457 21.49 -8.61 13.38
C LYS A 457 22.00 -7.21 13.02
N ASN A 458 22.95 -6.64 13.79
CA ASN A 458 24.04 -5.81 13.23
C ASN A 458 25.14 -5.52 14.28
N THR A 459 26.29 -6.23 14.30
CA THR A 459 27.60 -6.04 13.62
C THR A 459 28.46 -4.78 13.92
N LEU A 460 27.99 -3.78 14.66
CA LEU A 460 28.85 -2.72 15.21
C LEU A 460 28.50 -2.41 16.68
N ASN A 461 28.60 -3.41 17.55
CA ASN A 461 28.56 -3.32 19.02
C ASN A 461 27.28 -2.80 19.71
N SER A 462 26.21 -2.48 18.99
CA SER A 462 24.89 -2.29 19.59
C SER A 462 23.81 -2.65 18.58
N ASN A 463 22.77 -3.33 19.05
CA ASN A 463 21.58 -3.70 18.27
C ASN A 463 20.74 -2.46 17.92
N ASP A 464 21.36 -1.32 17.57
CA ASP A 464 20.71 -0.03 17.54
C ASP A 464 20.07 0.23 16.16
N LEU A 465 18.84 0.74 16.20
CA LEU A 465 18.17 1.35 15.07
C LEU A 465 18.05 2.85 15.29
N ASN A 466 18.18 3.61 14.20
CA ASN A 466 18.23 5.05 14.24
C ASN A 466 17.11 5.71 13.43
N VAL A 467 16.84 6.96 13.78
CA VAL A 467 16.07 7.94 13.00
C VAL A 467 17.06 8.89 12.32
N GLY A 468 16.89 9.09 11.02
CA GLY A 468 17.69 9.99 10.21
C GLY A 468 16.89 11.21 9.76
N LEU A 469 17.55 12.37 9.76
CA LEU A 469 17.03 13.63 9.22
C LEU A 469 18.02 14.17 8.19
N VAL A 470 17.65 14.10 6.91
CA VAL A 470 18.56 14.41 5.79
C VAL A 470 18.91 15.90 5.78
N TYR A 471 17.89 16.77 5.79
CA TYR A 471 18.02 18.21 5.94
C TYR A 471 17.46 18.62 7.30
N GLY A 472 18.24 19.37 8.10
CA GLY A 472 17.72 19.91 9.36
C GLY A 472 16.63 20.95 9.09
N THR A 473 15.66 21.09 10.00
CA THR A 473 14.45 21.88 9.76
C THR A 473 14.46 23.28 10.39
N ASP A 474 15.45 23.57 11.24
CA ASP A 474 15.68 24.90 11.82
C ASP A 474 16.32 25.83 10.78
N ALA A 475 15.54 26.79 10.27
CA ALA A 475 16.01 27.77 9.30
C ALA A 475 17.09 28.73 9.86
N THR A 476 17.24 28.83 11.18
CA THR A 476 18.23 29.70 11.84
C THR A 476 19.59 29.04 12.03
N ASP A 477 19.67 27.71 11.90
CA ASP A 477 20.92 26.97 11.97
C ASP A 477 21.69 27.11 10.65
N THR A 478 22.84 27.78 10.71
CA THR A 478 23.68 28.03 9.54
C THR A 478 24.23 26.76 8.89
N ASN A 479 24.24 25.62 9.60
CA ASN A 479 24.70 24.35 9.04
C ASN A 479 23.69 23.72 8.06
N ASN A 480 22.43 24.15 8.09
CA ASN A 480 21.40 23.68 7.15
C ASN A 480 21.47 24.35 5.78
N TRP A 481 22.43 25.26 5.58
CA TRP A 481 22.56 26.05 4.37
C TRP A 481 23.99 26.02 3.86
N ASN A 482 24.14 26.16 2.54
CA ASN A 482 25.44 26.35 1.93
C ASN A 482 26.17 27.59 2.50
N ALA A 483 27.47 27.71 2.25
CA ALA A 483 28.29 28.82 2.77
C ALA A 483 27.77 30.24 2.40
N ALA A 484 26.93 30.37 1.36
CA ALA A 484 26.30 31.62 0.96
C ALA A 484 24.94 31.89 1.65
N GLY A 485 24.37 30.90 2.34
CA GLY A 485 23.05 30.96 2.96
C GLY A 485 21.90 30.95 1.95
N THR A 486 22.12 30.45 0.72
CA THR A 486 21.16 30.59 -0.39
C THR A 486 20.47 29.30 -0.80
N ALA A 487 21.01 28.14 -0.41
CA ALA A 487 20.45 26.84 -0.76
C ALA A 487 20.60 25.88 0.43
N PRO A 488 19.63 24.98 0.66
CA PRO A 488 19.74 23.93 1.67
C PRO A 488 20.99 23.07 1.47
N GLU A 489 21.58 22.62 2.57
CA GLU A 489 22.66 21.64 2.57
C GLU A 489 22.26 20.43 3.42
N ALA A 490 22.46 19.22 2.90
CA ALA A 490 22.15 17.99 3.62
C ALA A 490 23.10 17.85 4.81
N THR A 491 22.55 17.59 5.99
CA THR A 491 23.32 17.50 7.26
C THR A 491 23.40 16.08 7.81
N LEU A 492 22.57 15.16 7.28
CA LEU A 492 22.55 13.72 7.62
C LEU A 492 22.59 13.50 9.14
N ARG A 493 21.67 14.16 9.86
CA ARG A 493 21.57 14.01 11.31
C ARG A 493 21.00 12.65 11.63
N ILE A 494 21.41 12.08 12.76
CA ILE A 494 21.01 10.75 13.17
C ILE A 494 20.88 10.68 14.68
N ASP A 495 19.87 9.96 15.15
CA ASP A 495 19.64 9.70 16.57
C ASP A 495 19.04 8.31 16.79
N LEU A 496 19.17 7.76 18.00
CA LEU A 496 18.63 6.44 18.32
C LEU A 496 17.10 6.49 18.33
N ILE A 497 16.42 5.43 17.86
CA ILE A 497 14.95 5.33 17.97
C ILE A 497 14.49 5.49 19.43
N GLU A 498 15.21 4.90 20.39
CA GLU A 498 14.85 4.92 21.82
C GLU A 498 15.00 6.29 22.51
N ASN A 499 15.85 7.17 21.97
CA ASN A 499 16.11 8.51 22.51
C ASN A 499 16.05 9.58 21.41
N ASN A 500 15.14 9.41 20.46
CA ASN A 500 15.04 10.25 19.28
C ASN A 500 14.72 11.70 19.68
N THR A 501 15.68 12.61 19.51
CA THR A 501 15.51 14.06 19.70
C THR A 501 15.21 14.81 18.40
N LEU A 502 15.36 14.17 17.24
CA LEU A 502 15.19 14.80 15.93
C LEU A 502 13.71 15.02 15.59
N LEU A 503 12.86 14.06 15.95
CA LEU A 503 11.41 14.06 15.69
C LEU A 503 10.60 13.86 16.99
N ASP A 504 11.11 14.41 18.11
CA ASP A 504 10.54 14.26 19.46
C ASP A 504 9.29 15.13 19.65
N CYS A 505 8.17 14.63 19.16
CA CYS A 505 6.87 15.24 19.33
C CYS A 505 5.76 14.17 19.28
N THR A 506 4.53 14.60 19.51
CA THR A 506 3.33 13.76 19.41
C THR A 506 2.25 14.54 18.69
N LEU A 507 1.46 13.86 17.87
CA LEU A 507 0.32 14.44 17.15
C LEU A 507 -0.97 13.75 17.60
N GLU A 508 -2.09 14.43 17.35
CA GLU A 508 -3.41 13.84 17.58
C GLU A 508 -3.65 12.68 16.62
N ARG A 509 -4.37 11.66 17.10
CA ARG A 509 -4.71 10.49 16.29
C ARG A 509 -5.67 10.89 15.17
N LEU A 510 -5.44 10.36 13.97
CA LEU A 510 -6.29 10.57 12.81
C LEU A 510 -7.62 9.81 12.97
N PRO A 511 -8.73 10.37 12.48
CA PRO A 511 -10.03 9.72 12.57
C PRO A 511 -10.09 8.46 11.70
N PRO A 512 -10.80 7.41 12.15
CA PRO A 512 -10.98 6.19 11.38
C PRO A 512 -11.79 6.39 10.10
N ALA A 513 -11.38 5.68 9.04
CA ALA A 513 -12.16 5.57 7.82
C ALA A 513 -13.43 4.74 8.07
N VAL A 514 -14.51 5.08 7.37
CA VAL A 514 -15.76 4.31 7.39
C VAL A 514 -16.26 4.12 5.98
N VAL A 515 -16.27 2.87 5.55
CA VAL A 515 -16.80 2.47 4.23
C VAL A 515 -18.26 2.07 4.39
N THR A 516 -19.14 2.48 3.47
CA THR A 516 -20.54 2.02 3.44
C THR A 516 -20.86 1.36 2.11
N ILE A 517 -21.25 0.09 2.15
CA ILE A 517 -21.65 -0.71 0.96
C ILE A 517 -22.98 -1.40 1.28
N LYS A 518 -23.98 -1.24 0.40
CA LYS A 518 -25.36 -1.74 0.59
C LYS A 518 -25.96 -1.36 1.95
N GLY A 519 -25.65 -0.15 2.42
CA GLY A 519 -26.06 0.36 3.74
C GLY A 519 -25.35 -0.27 4.94
N THR A 520 -24.45 -1.22 4.72
CA THR A 520 -23.60 -1.82 5.77
C THR A 520 -22.32 -1.01 5.91
N LYS A 521 -21.92 -0.71 7.15
CA LYS A 521 -20.70 0.03 7.46
C LYS A 521 -19.55 -0.94 7.76
N TYR A 522 -18.35 -0.59 7.32
CA TYR A 522 -17.12 -1.34 7.50
C TYR A 522 -16.00 -0.43 8.02
N GLY A 523 -15.06 -1.01 8.77
CA GLY A 523 -13.89 -0.34 9.35
C GLY A 523 -13.89 -0.34 10.89
N CYS A 524 -12.90 0.34 11.48
CA CYS A 524 -12.63 0.30 12.92
C CYS A 524 -13.75 0.80 13.82
N THR A 525 -14.67 1.63 13.33
CA THR A 525 -15.86 2.07 14.09
C THR A 525 -17.13 1.31 13.73
N ALA A 526 -17.00 0.21 13.00
CA ALA A 526 -18.10 -0.59 12.50
C ALA A 526 -17.87 -2.08 12.77
N ASP A 527 -17.64 -2.89 11.74
CA ASP A 527 -17.52 -4.34 11.86
C ASP A 527 -16.24 -4.79 12.59
N ASP A 528 -15.22 -3.93 12.66
CA ASP A 528 -13.96 -4.20 13.35
C ASP A 528 -13.82 -3.52 14.72
N LEU A 529 -14.93 -3.05 15.33
CA LEU A 529 -14.90 -2.35 16.61
C LEU A 529 -14.16 -3.11 17.74
N ASN A 530 -14.16 -4.44 17.68
CA ASN A 530 -13.51 -5.30 18.68
C ASN A 530 -12.15 -5.84 18.24
N LEU A 531 -11.66 -5.48 17.05
CA LEU A 531 -10.34 -5.87 16.58
C LEU A 531 -9.28 -5.12 17.40
N ALA A 532 -8.29 -5.84 17.92
CA ALA A 532 -7.22 -5.22 18.72
C ALA A 532 -6.51 -4.08 17.97
N ALA A 533 -6.30 -4.24 16.66
CA ALA A 533 -5.73 -3.21 15.80
C ALA A 533 -6.53 -1.90 15.77
N CYS A 534 -7.86 -1.96 15.98
CA CYS A 534 -8.77 -0.80 15.97
C CYS A 534 -9.01 -0.18 17.36
N SER A 535 -8.41 -0.75 18.40
CA SER A 535 -8.66 -0.35 19.80
C SER A 535 -7.71 0.72 20.34
N LEU A 536 -6.83 1.26 19.49
CA LEU A 536 -5.74 2.17 19.87
C LEU A 536 -5.94 3.58 19.34
#